data_AF-A0A2D3WJ28-F1
#
_entry.id   AF-A0A2D3WJ28-F1
#
_cell.length_a   1.000
_cell.length_b   1.000
_cell.length_c   1.000
_cell.angle_alpha   90.00
_cell.angle_beta   90.00
_cell.angle_gamma   90.00
#
_symmetry.space_group_name_H-M   'P 1'
#
loop_
_entity.id
_entity.type
_entity.pdbx_description
1 polymer ?
#
loop_
_entity_poly.entity_id
_entity_poly.type
_entity_poly.pdbx_seq_one_letter_code
_entity_poly.pdbx_strand_id
1 'polypeptide(L)'
;FFGFLPHKGNDRASALQEALFNGYTTILYESPKRLDKLLIELSVAVPERQIFLAKELTKRYQRFYRGIASELIPQMEKEIRGEWVVVIEASETKGSSLSEQDILSLDIPKKAASKLIARITGENPKECYTRLLQS
;
A
#
# COMPACT_ATOMS: atom_id res chain seq x y z
N PHE A 1 -6.38 -2.97 -11.05
CA PHE A 1 -7.69 -3.37 -10.50
C PHE A 1 -7.46 -4.59 -9.61
N PHE A 2 -7.81 -4.51 -8.32
CA PHE A 2 -7.50 -5.55 -7.33
C PHE A 2 -8.71 -6.43 -6.97
N GLY A 3 -9.93 -5.98 -7.26
CA GLY A 3 -11.15 -6.72 -6.92
C GLY A 3 -11.41 -6.76 -5.41
N PHE A 4 -11.72 -7.93 -4.86
CA PHE A 4 -12.03 -8.09 -3.44
C PHE A 4 -10.80 -8.51 -2.64
N LEU A 5 -10.56 -7.84 -1.51
CA LEU A 5 -9.59 -8.32 -0.53
C LEU A 5 -10.06 -9.66 0.10
N PRO A 6 -9.12 -10.57 0.43
CA PRO A 6 -9.41 -11.78 1.20
C PRO A 6 -10.19 -11.46 2.48
N HIS A 7 -10.99 -12.40 2.97
CA HIS A 7 -11.92 -12.11 4.05
C HIS A 7 -11.24 -11.82 5.40
N LYS A 8 -10.18 -12.57 5.77
CA LYS A 8 -9.56 -12.53 7.10
C LYS A 8 -8.09 -12.97 7.06
N GLY A 9 -7.41 -12.82 8.18
CA GLY A 9 -6.08 -13.39 8.43
C GLY A 9 -4.93 -12.64 7.76
N ASN A 10 -3.77 -13.27 7.78
CA ASN A 10 -2.52 -12.71 7.24
C ASN A 10 -2.63 -12.42 5.74
N ASP A 11 -3.35 -13.26 4.99
CA ASP A 11 -3.54 -13.05 3.55
C ASP A 11 -4.26 -11.74 3.24
N ARG A 12 -5.26 -11.36 4.06
CA ARG A 12 -5.93 -10.07 3.91
C ARG A 12 -4.97 -8.92 4.20
N ALA A 13 -4.17 -9.03 5.25
CA ALA A 13 -3.21 -7.99 5.63
C ALA A 13 -2.16 -7.79 4.53
N SER A 14 -1.58 -8.88 4.02
CA SER A 14 -0.62 -8.84 2.91
C SER A 14 -1.23 -8.27 1.64
N ALA A 15 -2.44 -8.70 1.27
CA ALA A 15 -3.15 -8.18 0.09
C ALA A 15 -3.48 -6.68 0.22
N LEU A 16 -3.86 -6.21 1.43
CA LEU A 16 -4.08 -4.78 1.67
C LEU A 16 -2.77 -3.99 1.54
N GLN A 17 -1.66 -4.49 2.09
CA GLN A 17 -0.35 -3.85 1.94
C GLN A 17 0.06 -3.74 0.47
N GLU A 18 -0.07 -4.83 -0.29
CA GLU A 18 0.20 -4.81 -1.74
C GLU A 18 -0.72 -3.83 -2.48
N ALA A 19 -2.02 -3.82 -2.16
CA ALA A 19 -2.98 -2.87 -2.71
C ALA A 19 -2.59 -1.41 -2.44
N LEU A 20 -2.01 -1.11 -1.28
CA LEU A 20 -1.62 0.25 -0.89
C LEU A 20 -0.31 0.72 -1.50
N PHE A 21 0.63 -0.19 -1.75
CA PHE A 21 2.03 0.16 -2.07
C PHE A 21 2.53 -0.40 -3.41
N ASN A 22 1.63 -0.85 -4.30
CA ASN A 22 2.01 -1.34 -5.63
C ASN A 22 2.40 -0.24 -6.64
N GLY A 23 2.39 1.05 -6.27
CA GLY A 23 2.77 2.15 -7.16
C GLY A 23 1.68 2.62 -8.13
N TYR A 24 0.51 1.98 -8.15
CA TYR A 24 -0.60 2.31 -9.05
C TYR A 24 -1.85 2.70 -8.28
N THR A 25 -2.74 3.44 -8.97
CA THR A 25 -4.09 3.70 -8.44
C THR A 25 -4.81 2.36 -8.31
N THR A 26 -5.27 2.08 -7.10
CA THR A 26 -5.83 0.77 -6.76
C THR A 26 -7.34 0.86 -6.62
N ILE A 27 -8.04 -0.08 -7.28
CA ILE A 27 -9.50 -0.18 -7.26
C ILE A 27 -9.88 -1.46 -6.54
N LEU A 28 -10.64 -1.33 -5.46
CA LEU A 28 -11.18 -2.41 -4.66
C LEU A 28 -12.71 -2.44 -4.75
N TYR A 29 -13.27 -3.64 -4.67
CA TYR A 29 -14.68 -3.82 -4.31
C TYR A 29 -14.79 -4.12 -2.84
N GLU A 30 -15.74 -3.45 -2.19
CA GLU A 30 -15.95 -3.59 -0.76
C GLU A 30 -17.44 -3.80 -0.42
N SER A 31 -17.66 -4.77 0.48
CA SER A 31 -18.97 -5.02 1.07
C SER A 31 -19.29 -3.95 2.11
N PRO A 32 -20.58 -3.61 2.29
CA PRO A 32 -20.99 -2.57 3.22
C PRO A 32 -20.56 -2.87 4.67
N LYS A 33 -20.58 -4.15 5.06
CA LYS A 33 -20.20 -4.61 6.41
C LYS A 33 -18.70 -4.47 6.72
N ARG A 34 -17.85 -4.30 5.70
CA ARG A 34 -16.39 -4.22 5.85
C ARG A 34 -15.86 -2.82 5.53
N LEU A 35 -16.67 -1.93 4.95
CA LEU A 35 -16.23 -0.61 4.51
C LEU A 35 -15.70 0.24 5.68
N ASP A 36 -16.42 0.30 6.79
CA ASP A 36 -15.98 1.04 7.99
C ASP A 36 -14.62 0.56 8.48
N LYS A 37 -14.46 -0.77 8.57
CA LYS A 37 -13.20 -1.38 8.98
C LYS A 37 -12.08 -1.01 8.01
N LEU A 38 -12.33 -1.07 6.70
CA LEU A 38 -11.35 -0.69 5.69
C LEU A 38 -10.97 0.79 5.83
N LEU A 39 -11.93 1.70 5.96
CA LEU A 39 -11.64 3.13 6.13
C LEU A 39 -10.81 3.41 7.40
N ILE A 40 -11.10 2.73 8.51
CA ILE A 40 -10.27 2.83 9.72
C ILE A 40 -8.84 2.34 9.44
N GLU A 41 -8.67 1.19 8.78
CA GLU A 41 -7.35 0.68 8.42
C GLU A 41 -6.59 1.64 7.48
N LEU A 42 -7.28 2.25 6.51
CA LEU A 42 -6.72 3.24 5.60
C LEU A 42 -6.30 4.52 6.34
N SER A 43 -7.11 4.99 7.30
CA SER A 43 -6.80 6.17 8.10
C SER A 43 -5.52 6.02 8.94
N VAL A 44 -5.17 4.78 9.30
CA VAL A 44 -3.95 4.48 10.05
C VAL A 44 -2.77 4.24 9.10
N ALA A 45 -2.96 3.44 8.04
CA ALA A 45 -1.87 3.05 7.16
C ALA A 45 -1.43 4.16 6.21
N VAL A 46 -2.37 4.99 5.74
CA VAL A 46 -2.15 6.00 4.70
C VAL A 46 -2.99 7.26 4.97
N PRO A 47 -2.74 7.97 6.09
CA PRO A 47 -3.63 9.02 6.64
C PRO A 47 -3.96 10.15 5.66
N GLU A 48 -2.99 10.55 4.83
CA GLU A 48 -3.12 11.68 3.90
C GLU A 48 -3.51 11.26 2.46
N ARG A 49 -3.76 9.95 2.23
CA ARG A 49 -4.01 9.42 0.88
C ARG A 49 -5.42 9.74 0.41
N GLN A 50 -5.53 10.26 -0.81
CA GLN A 50 -6.83 10.51 -1.40
C GLN A 50 -7.55 9.20 -1.73
N ILE A 51 -8.80 9.11 -1.29
CA ILE A 51 -9.70 7.98 -1.54
C ILE A 51 -10.96 8.51 -2.22
N PHE A 52 -11.43 7.75 -3.20
CA PHE A 52 -12.73 7.97 -3.84
C PHE A 52 -13.62 6.75 -3.60
N LEU A 53 -14.80 7.00 -3.03
CA LEU A 53 -15.82 5.98 -2.78
C LEU A 53 -16.99 6.19 -3.73
N ALA A 54 -17.43 5.11 -4.39
CA ALA A 54 -18.64 5.11 -5.19
C ALA A 54 -19.61 4.05 -4.69
N LYS A 55 -20.84 4.47 -4.38
CA LYS A 55 -21.96 3.61 -3.97
C LYS A 55 -22.88 3.35 -5.16
N GLU A 56 -23.18 2.09 -5.42
CA GLU A 56 -24.22 1.63 -6.38
C GLU A 56 -24.16 2.29 -7.78
N LEU A 57 -23.05 2.11 -8.50
CA LEU A 57 -22.73 2.72 -9.83
C LEU A 57 -23.81 2.57 -10.93
N THR A 58 -24.86 1.78 -10.75
CA THR A 58 -25.90 1.50 -11.75
C THR A 58 -27.31 1.98 -11.37
N LYS A 59 -27.52 2.55 -10.16
CA LYS A 59 -28.85 2.95 -9.68
C LYS A 59 -29.03 4.47 -9.62
N ARG A 60 -30.29 4.92 -9.62
CA ARG A 60 -30.72 6.35 -9.53
C ARG A 60 -30.21 7.08 -8.28
N TYR A 61 -29.64 6.36 -7.31
CA TYR A 61 -29.16 6.87 -6.02
C TYR A 61 -27.63 6.78 -5.85
N GLN A 62 -26.88 6.87 -6.95
CA GLN A 62 -25.42 6.94 -6.90
C GLN A 62 -24.95 8.06 -5.98
N ARG A 63 -24.00 7.73 -5.11
CA ARG A 63 -23.30 8.70 -4.27
C ARG A 63 -21.81 8.50 -4.40
N PHE A 64 -21.11 9.62 -4.43
CA PHE A 64 -19.67 9.68 -4.53
C PHE A 64 -19.13 10.47 -3.36
N TYR A 65 -18.00 10.00 -2.82
CA TYR A 65 -17.28 10.67 -1.76
C TYR A 65 -15.81 10.73 -2.14
N ARG A 66 -15.16 11.84 -1.82
CA ARG A 66 -13.73 12.03 -2.06
C ARG A 66 -13.11 12.76 -0.88
N GLY A 67 -11.96 12.28 -0.45
CA GLY A 67 -11.18 12.87 0.63
C GLY A 67 -10.22 11.85 1.23
N ILE A 68 -9.65 12.18 2.38
CA ILE A 68 -8.88 11.21 3.16
C ILE A 68 -9.80 10.36 4.04
N ALA A 69 -9.34 9.19 4.48
CA ALA A 69 -10.19 8.24 5.19
C ALA A 69 -10.86 8.83 6.45
N SER A 70 -10.15 9.67 7.21
CA SER A 70 -10.68 10.34 8.41
C SER A 70 -11.81 11.33 8.12
N GLU A 71 -11.80 11.99 6.96
CA GLU A 71 -12.87 12.89 6.50
C GLU A 71 -14.08 12.11 5.97
N LEU A 72 -13.85 10.93 5.41
CA LEU A 72 -14.89 10.10 4.80
C LEU A 72 -15.72 9.34 5.84
N ILE A 73 -15.09 8.84 6.91
CA ILE A 73 -15.77 8.12 8.00
C ILE A 73 -17.02 8.87 8.53
N PRO A 74 -16.94 10.16 8.93
CA PRO A 74 -18.11 10.86 9.46
C PRO A 74 -19.19 11.18 8.39
N GLN A 75 -18.86 11.09 7.10
CA GLN A 75 -19.81 11.31 6.00
C GLN A 75 -20.62 10.05 5.65
N MET A 76 -20.23 8.89 6.18
CA MET A 76 -20.94 7.64 5.94
C MET A 76 -22.28 7.60 6.66
N GLU A 77 -23.29 7.02 6.00
CA GLU A 77 -24.58 6.75 6.62
C GLU A 77 -24.39 5.78 7.79
N LYS A 78 -25.16 5.94 8.89
CA LYS A 78 -25.13 5.00 10.04
C LYS A 78 -25.32 3.54 9.64
N GLU A 79 -26.01 3.30 8.53
CA GLU A 79 -26.19 1.98 7.97
C GLU A 79 -25.69 1.97 6.52
N ILE A 80 -24.44 1.54 6.35
CA ILE A 80 -23.84 1.37 5.03
C ILE A 80 -24.55 0.22 4.33
N ARG A 81 -25.09 0.49 3.15
CA ARG A 81 -25.81 -0.48 2.30
C ARG A 81 -25.29 -0.45 0.87
N GLY A 82 -25.63 -1.47 0.10
CA GLY A 82 -25.28 -1.58 -1.32
C GLY A 82 -23.83 -1.99 -1.56
N GLU A 83 -23.41 -1.91 -2.82
CA GLU A 83 -22.07 -2.27 -3.27
C GLU A 83 -21.20 -1.02 -3.38
N TRP A 84 -19.93 -1.16 -2.98
CA TRP A 84 -18.98 -0.06 -2.94
C TRP A 84 -17.76 -0.34 -3.80
N VAL A 85 -17.36 0.68 -4.55
CA VAL A 85 -16.05 0.75 -5.18
C VAL A 85 -15.19 1.72 -4.39
N VAL A 86 -14.02 1.27 -3.99
CA VAL A 86 -13.02 2.07 -3.29
C VAL A 86 -11.83 2.26 -4.23
N VAL A 87 -11.57 3.49 -4.61
CA VAL A 87 -10.42 3.87 -5.43
C VAL A 87 -9.43 4.59 -4.52
N ILE A 88 -8.22 4.06 -4.46
CA ILE A 88 -7.13 4.56 -3.62
C ILE A 88 -6.09 5.15 -4.56
N GLU A 89 -5.73 6.41 -4.33
CA GLU A 89 -4.68 7.09 -5.06
C GLU A 89 -3.37 6.27 -5.05
N ALA A 90 -2.63 6.31 -6.17
CA ALA A 90 -1.37 5.60 -6.30
C ALA A 90 -0.40 5.99 -5.18
N SER A 91 0.32 5.01 -4.62
CA SER A 91 1.40 5.33 -3.70
C SER A 91 2.41 6.22 -4.39
N GLU A 92 2.78 7.35 -3.77
CA GLU A 92 3.98 8.05 -4.19
C GLU A 92 5.12 7.08 -3.91
N THR A 93 5.80 6.63 -4.95
CA THR A 93 7.05 5.89 -4.82
C THR A 93 8.09 6.86 -4.27
N LYS A 94 8.06 7.10 -2.96
CA LYS A 94 9.18 7.71 -2.21
C LYS A 94 10.27 6.68 -1.91
N GLY A 95 10.42 5.70 -2.79
CA GLY A 95 11.63 4.91 -2.87
C GLY A 95 12.46 5.50 -4.00
N SER A 96 13.43 6.35 -3.67
CA SER A 96 14.58 6.47 -4.57
C SER A 96 15.13 5.06 -4.78
N SER A 97 15.56 4.75 -6.00
CA SER A 97 16.35 3.55 -6.22
C SER A 97 17.51 3.58 -5.22
N LEU A 98 17.59 2.60 -4.32
CA LEU A 98 18.70 2.49 -3.40
C LEU A 98 19.95 2.23 -4.24
N SER A 99 20.89 3.18 -4.20
CA SER A 99 22.20 3.01 -4.80
C SER A 99 23.09 2.18 -3.87
N GLU A 100 24.19 1.68 -4.42
CA GLU A 100 25.22 1.04 -3.61
C GLU A 100 25.75 2.00 -2.52
N GLN A 101 25.86 3.29 -2.85
CA GLN A 101 26.34 4.33 -1.92
C GLN A 101 25.39 4.54 -0.75
N ASP A 102 24.08 4.47 -0.99
CA ASP A 102 23.07 4.58 0.08
C ASP A 102 23.24 3.43 1.08
N ILE A 103 23.45 2.21 0.60
CA ILE A 103 23.68 1.03 1.46
C ILE A 103 25.00 1.15 2.23
N LEU A 104 26.05 1.65 1.58
CA LEU A 104 27.37 1.84 2.21
C LEU A 104 27.36 2.91 3.30
N SER A 105 26.44 3.87 3.23
CA SER A 105 26.28 4.92 4.23
C SER A 105 25.57 4.47 5.52
N LEU A 106 24.93 3.30 5.51
CA LEU A 106 24.22 2.76 6.67
C LEU A 106 25.21 2.19 7.70
N ASP A 107 24.93 2.43 8.98
CA ASP A 107 25.67 1.82 10.10
C ASP A 107 25.24 0.37 10.31
N ILE A 108 25.64 -0.50 9.38
CA ILE A 108 25.32 -1.94 9.39
C ILE A 108 26.58 -2.78 9.15
N PRO A 109 26.62 -4.04 9.61
CA PRO A 109 27.74 -4.92 9.33
C PRO A 109 27.99 -5.10 7.83
N LYS A 110 29.25 -5.13 7.40
CA LYS A 110 29.65 -5.35 5.98
C LYS A 110 29.00 -6.59 5.34
N LYS A 111 28.71 -7.62 6.15
CA LYS A 111 28.00 -8.84 5.71
C LYS A 111 26.51 -8.63 5.42
N ALA A 112 25.87 -7.69 6.11
CA ALA A 112 24.50 -7.28 5.81
C ALA A 112 24.48 -6.37 4.58
N ALA A 113 25.39 -5.39 4.51
CA ALA A 113 25.57 -4.53 3.35
C ALA A 113 25.81 -5.34 2.06
N SER A 114 26.70 -6.35 2.08
CA SER A 114 26.99 -7.15 0.88
C SER A 114 25.78 -7.90 0.31
N LYS A 115 24.87 -8.36 1.18
CA LYS A 115 23.62 -9.02 0.76
C LYS A 115 22.64 -8.03 0.15
N LEU A 116 22.59 -6.80 0.66
CA LEU A 116 21.75 -5.74 0.12
C LEU A 116 22.26 -5.28 -1.24
N ILE A 117 23.56 -5.04 -1.37
CA ILE A 117 24.21 -4.66 -2.64
C ILE A 117 23.98 -5.72 -3.71
N ALA A 118 24.25 -7.00 -3.39
CA ALA A 118 24.01 -8.10 -4.33
C ALA A 118 22.55 -8.19 -4.81
N ARG A 119 21.57 -7.83 -3.97
CA ARG A 119 20.15 -7.82 -4.37
C ARG A 119 19.81 -6.69 -5.33
N ILE A 120 20.47 -5.53 -5.22
CA ILE A 120 20.18 -4.37 -6.08
C ILE A 120 21.03 -4.39 -7.37
N THR A 121 22.24 -4.97 -7.35
CA THR A 121 23.14 -5.04 -8.52
C THR A 121 23.03 -6.35 -9.31
N GLY A 122 22.51 -7.42 -8.68
CA GLY A 122 22.51 -8.77 -9.25
C GLY A 122 23.86 -9.49 -9.15
N GLU A 123 24.85 -8.89 -8.48
CA GLU A 123 26.18 -9.48 -8.28
C GLU A 123 26.16 -10.64 -7.26
N ASN A 124 27.22 -11.44 -7.22
CA ASN A 124 27.38 -12.50 -6.24
C ASN A 124 27.60 -11.90 -4.82
N PRO A 125 26.83 -12.30 -3.79
CA PRO A 125 27.00 -11.81 -2.43
C PRO A 125 28.39 -12.01 -1.82
N LYS A 126 29.10 -13.07 -2.25
CA LYS A 126 30.47 -13.37 -1.79
C LYS A 126 31.48 -12.40 -2.40
N GLU A 127 31.33 -12.06 -3.68
CA GLU A 127 32.19 -11.10 -4.38
C GLU A 127 31.97 -9.68 -3.84
N CYS A 128 30.71 -9.29 -3.63
CA CYS A 128 30.36 -8.03 -2.95
C CYS A 128 31.04 -7.94 -1.57
N TYR A 129 30.99 -9.01 -0.78
CA TYR A 129 31.60 -9.02 0.56
C TYR A 129 33.12 -8.88 0.51
N THR A 130 33.80 -9.58 -0.41
CA THR A 130 35.25 -9.46 -0.59
C THR A 130 35.65 -8.04 -1.00
N ARG A 131 34.90 -7.42 -1.91
CA ARG A 131 35.11 -6.03 -2.36
C ARG A 131 34.98 -5.05 -1.19
N LEU A 132 33.97 -5.21 -0.35
CA LEU A 132 33.76 -4.39 0.85
C LEU A 132 34.85 -4.57 1.93
N LEU A 133 35.54 -5.70 1.96
CA LEU A 133 36.66 -5.91 2.89
C LEU A 133 37.96 -5.24 2.42
N GLN A 134 38.08 -4.99 1.11
CA GLN A 134 39.24 -4.35 0.49
C GLN A 134 39.12 -2.82 0.40
N SER A 135 37.92 -2.27 0.64
CA SER A 135 37.61 -0.85 0.82
C SER A 135 37.60 -0.43 2.29
#